data_AF-A0A969K0F8-F1
#
_entry.id   AF-A0A969K0F8-F1
#
_cell.length_a   1.000
_cell.length_b   1.000
_cell.length_c   1.000
_cell.angle_alpha   90.00
_cell.angle_beta   90.00
_cell.angle_gamma   90.00
#
_symmetry.space_group_name_H-M   'P 1'
#
loop_
_entity.id
_entity.type
_entity.pdbx_description
1 polymer ?
#
loop_
_entity_poly.entity_id
_entity_poly.type
_entity_poly.pdbx_seq_one_letter_code
_entity_poly.pdbx_strand_id
1 'polypeptide(L)'
;MTVANHVPGSFTKTHLCLGSATYPDVDSLRAAMFPAISAGAHVVNYRGHGSVGRWASEPIMDTVDTIYWNNTNKPTIILSADCLDAHFAWPGFPGLAETFVRYDFANNRHGSAAQWSSTGLGFTSEHTVLHAGFYDGVFAQYAQTIGGAIEYAKLNYFQLGLDESELYTFLLHGDPAMTLYWAPEPPPTPTPTHTPTLTNTPPPGASLTPTPTLTNTPPPGASLTPTPPPILDEAVYLPIILKP
;
A
#
# COMPACT_ATOMS: atom_id res chain seq x y z
N MET A 1 -1.89 4.22 -15.38
CA MET A 1 -1.71 5.24 -14.32
C MET A 1 -0.58 4.76 -13.43
N THR A 2 0.45 5.58 -13.18
CA THR A 2 1.60 5.17 -12.35
C THR A 2 1.26 5.30 -10.87
N VAL A 3 1.49 4.24 -10.10
CA VAL A 3 1.20 4.16 -8.65
C VAL A 3 1.78 5.37 -7.86
N ALA A 4 2.89 5.97 -8.30
CA ALA A 4 3.53 7.12 -7.64
C ALA A 4 2.74 8.43 -7.75
N ASN A 5 1.73 8.49 -8.61
CA ASN A 5 0.84 9.65 -8.68
C ASN A 5 -0.10 9.72 -7.48
N HIS A 6 -0.31 8.58 -6.78
CA HIS A 6 -1.10 8.50 -5.55
C HIS A 6 -0.29 8.91 -4.30
N VAL A 7 1.02 9.14 -4.45
CA VAL A 7 1.89 9.58 -3.36
C VAL A 7 2.10 11.10 -3.46
N PRO A 8 1.75 11.89 -2.43
CA PRO A 8 1.87 13.35 -2.45
C PRO A 8 3.29 13.84 -2.76
N GLY A 9 3.40 15.01 -3.39
CA GLY A 9 4.70 15.62 -3.73
C GLY A 9 5.57 16.02 -2.53
N SER A 10 5.00 16.04 -1.32
CA SER A 10 5.74 16.26 -0.07
C SER A 10 6.60 15.08 0.36
N PHE A 11 6.42 13.91 -0.26
CA PHE A 11 7.25 12.74 -0.03
C PHE A 11 8.34 12.63 -1.10
N THR A 12 9.55 12.31 -0.67
CA THR A 12 10.62 11.97 -1.62
C THR A 12 10.27 10.64 -2.28
N LYS A 13 10.45 10.57 -3.60
CA LYS A 13 10.20 9.38 -4.41
C LYS A 13 11.41 9.12 -5.29
N THR A 14 12.09 8.00 -5.05
CA THR A 14 13.16 7.52 -5.93
C THR A 14 12.58 6.47 -6.86
N HIS A 15 12.92 6.49 -8.15
CA HIS A 15 12.47 5.49 -9.12
C HIS A 15 13.68 4.74 -9.67
N LEU A 16 13.77 3.44 -9.39
CA LEU A 16 14.87 2.57 -9.81
C LEU A 16 14.33 1.53 -10.79
N CYS A 17 14.80 1.54 -12.04
CA CYS A 17 14.34 0.62 -13.09
C CYS A 17 15.50 -0.23 -13.62
N LEU A 18 15.43 -1.54 -13.40
CA LEU A 18 16.38 -2.50 -13.98
C LEU A 18 16.30 -2.46 -15.51
N GLY A 19 17.44 -2.52 -16.19
CA GLY A 19 17.55 -2.43 -17.65
C GLY A 19 17.50 -0.99 -18.19
N SER A 20 17.39 0.01 -17.33
CA SER A 20 17.50 1.43 -17.75
C SER A 20 18.94 1.83 -18.02
N ALA A 21 19.14 2.97 -18.69
CA ALA A 21 20.48 3.53 -18.92
C ALA A 21 21.26 3.80 -17.61
N THR A 22 20.55 4.09 -16.51
CA THR A 22 21.15 4.35 -15.20
C THR A 22 21.41 3.07 -14.41
N TYR A 23 20.57 2.04 -14.59
CA TYR A 23 20.68 0.75 -13.89
C TYR A 23 20.60 -0.40 -14.92
N PRO A 24 21.63 -0.58 -15.75
CA PRO A 24 21.61 -1.57 -16.83
C PRO A 24 21.64 -3.02 -16.31
N ASP A 25 22.00 -3.23 -15.05
CA ASP A 25 22.18 -4.54 -14.43
C ASP A 25 21.74 -4.55 -12.95
N VAL A 26 21.68 -5.74 -12.37
CA VAL A 26 21.21 -5.93 -10.99
C VAL A 26 22.17 -5.31 -9.96
N ASP A 27 23.47 -5.26 -10.26
CA ASP A 27 24.47 -4.74 -9.32
C ASP A 27 24.36 -3.21 -9.18
N SER A 28 24.22 -2.50 -10.29
CA SER A 28 23.97 -1.05 -10.31
C SER A 28 22.63 -0.69 -9.67
N LEU A 29 21.58 -1.49 -9.89
CA LEU A 29 20.29 -1.32 -9.21
C LEU A 29 20.44 -1.50 -7.69
N ARG A 30 21.08 -2.58 -7.26
CA ARG A 30 21.34 -2.91 -5.85
C ARG A 30 22.16 -1.83 -5.16
N ALA A 31 23.19 -1.32 -5.83
CA ALA A 31 24.04 -0.24 -5.32
C ALA A 31 23.26 1.06 -5.03
N ALA A 32 22.15 1.30 -5.72
CA ALA A 32 21.25 2.43 -5.45
C ALA A 32 20.15 2.08 -4.43
N MET A 33 19.61 0.86 -4.49
CA MET A 33 18.49 0.42 -3.64
C MET A 33 18.90 0.25 -2.18
N PHE A 34 20.02 -0.42 -1.90
CA PHE A 34 20.40 -0.77 -0.53
C PHE A 34 20.72 0.45 0.36
N PRO A 35 21.46 1.47 -0.10
CA PRO A 35 21.67 2.68 0.71
C PRO A 35 20.36 3.35 1.13
N ALA A 36 19.35 3.33 0.26
CA ALA A 36 18.05 3.93 0.57
C ALA A 36 17.25 3.09 1.59
N ILE A 37 17.33 1.76 1.52
CA ILE A 37 16.77 0.86 2.56
C ILE A 37 17.50 1.10 3.89
N SER A 38 18.83 1.11 3.91
CA SER A 38 19.65 1.39 5.09
C SER A 38 19.41 2.79 5.69
N ALA A 39 19.09 3.78 4.87
CA ALA A 39 18.75 5.12 5.33
C ALA A 39 17.43 5.15 6.13
N GLY A 40 16.55 4.16 5.92
CA GLY A 40 15.26 4.05 6.59
C GLY A 40 14.07 4.36 5.68
N ALA A 41 14.07 3.81 4.47
CA ALA A 41 12.91 3.80 3.59
C ALA A 41 11.63 3.43 4.38
N HIS A 42 10.57 4.23 4.26
CA HIS A 42 9.29 3.90 4.88
C HIS A 42 8.58 2.80 4.11
N VAL A 43 8.61 2.90 2.79
CA VAL A 43 8.00 1.95 1.86
C VAL A 43 8.99 1.62 0.77
N VAL A 44 9.15 0.33 0.50
CA VAL A 44 9.78 -0.23 -0.69
C VAL A 44 8.68 -0.90 -1.49
N ASN A 45 8.25 -0.29 -2.59
CA ASN A 45 7.19 -0.90 -3.40
C ASN A 45 7.79 -1.54 -4.65
N TYR A 46 8.10 -2.83 -4.60
CA TYR A 46 8.53 -3.63 -5.75
C TYR A 46 7.38 -3.89 -6.74
N ARG A 47 7.68 -3.91 -8.04
CA ARG A 47 6.76 -4.36 -9.08
C ARG A 47 7.55 -5.07 -10.17
N GLY A 48 7.19 -6.30 -10.52
CA GLY A 48 7.94 -7.08 -11.50
C GLY A 48 7.60 -8.56 -11.42
N HIS A 49 8.50 -9.40 -11.93
CA HIS A 49 8.37 -10.85 -11.76
C HIS A 49 8.75 -11.27 -10.34
N GLY A 50 8.07 -12.30 -9.85
CA GLY A 50 8.35 -12.88 -8.53
C GLY A 50 8.32 -14.40 -8.61
N SER A 51 9.01 -15.01 -7.66
CA SER A 51 8.77 -16.39 -7.28
C SER A 51 8.75 -16.47 -5.75
N VAL A 52 8.48 -17.67 -5.22
CA VAL A 52 8.43 -17.90 -3.77
C VAL A 52 9.64 -17.32 -3.03
N GLY A 53 10.83 -17.40 -3.63
CA GLY A 53 12.09 -17.06 -2.96
C GLY A 53 12.83 -15.84 -3.48
N ARG A 54 12.32 -15.15 -4.51
CA ARG A 54 13.08 -14.05 -5.13
C ARG A 54 12.24 -13.08 -5.93
N TRP A 55 12.79 -11.88 -6.06
CA TRP A 55 12.36 -10.87 -7.01
C TRP A 55 13.20 -10.93 -8.29
N ALA A 56 12.49 -10.97 -9.42
CA ALA A 56 13.01 -11.01 -10.79
C ALA A 56 13.85 -12.27 -11.12
N SER A 57 14.17 -12.42 -12.41
CA SER A 57 15.03 -13.52 -12.90
C SER A 57 16.50 -13.22 -12.61
N GLU A 58 16.90 -11.97 -12.82
CA GLU A 58 18.06 -11.34 -12.22
C GLU A 58 17.72 -11.12 -10.74
N PRO A 59 18.30 -11.88 -9.80
CA PRO A 59 17.83 -11.86 -8.42
C PRO A 59 18.09 -10.49 -7.80
N ILE A 60 17.08 -9.61 -7.77
CA ILE A 60 17.19 -8.28 -7.15
C ILE A 60 17.25 -8.46 -5.63
N MET A 61 16.42 -9.35 -5.12
CA MET A 61 16.44 -9.85 -3.74
C MET A 61 16.11 -11.34 -3.74
N ASP A 62 16.72 -12.09 -2.83
CA ASP A 62 16.41 -13.49 -2.54
C ASP A 62 16.37 -13.72 -1.01
N THR A 63 15.74 -14.81 -0.58
CA THR A 63 15.74 -15.33 0.80
C THR A 63 17.13 -15.45 1.44
N VAL A 64 18.19 -15.59 0.65
CA VAL A 64 19.58 -15.69 1.13
C VAL A 64 20.34 -14.35 1.18
N ASP A 65 19.78 -13.27 0.63
CA ASP A 65 20.38 -11.92 0.53
C ASP A 65 20.37 -11.13 1.86
N THR A 66 20.58 -11.88 2.92
CA THR A 66 20.67 -11.50 4.32
C THR A 66 21.61 -10.31 4.59
N ILE A 67 22.78 -10.29 3.94
CA ILE A 67 23.82 -9.28 4.15
C ILE A 67 23.40 -7.86 3.72
N TYR A 68 22.34 -7.74 2.91
CA TYR A 68 21.94 -6.47 2.33
C TYR A 68 20.83 -5.74 3.09
N TRP A 69 20.22 -6.40 4.08
CA TRP A 69 19.23 -5.81 4.99
C TRP A 69 19.92 -5.08 6.15
N ASN A 70 20.70 -4.04 5.84
CA ASN A 70 21.42 -3.26 6.86
C ASN A 70 20.61 -2.03 7.30
N ASN A 71 19.36 -2.22 7.71
CA ASN A 71 18.41 -1.19 8.14
C ASN A 71 18.06 -1.30 9.62
N THR A 72 19.09 -1.42 10.46
CA THR A 72 18.96 -1.60 11.93
C THR A 72 18.06 -0.53 12.55
N ASN A 73 17.03 -0.97 13.28
CA ASN A 73 16.01 -0.10 13.91
C ASN A 73 15.22 0.77 12.90
N LYS A 74 15.27 0.43 11.61
CA LYS A 74 14.57 1.14 10.53
C LYS A 74 13.88 0.15 9.59
N PRO A 75 13.01 -0.73 10.13
CA PRO A 75 12.33 -1.69 9.30
C PRO A 75 11.41 -0.98 8.28
N THR A 76 11.42 -1.44 7.04
CA THR A 76 10.60 -0.86 5.95
C THR A 76 9.27 -1.58 5.83
N ILE A 77 8.26 -0.92 5.27
CA ILE A 77 7.09 -1.61 4.69
C ILE A 77 7.45 -2.03 3.27
N ILE A 78 7.01 -3.21 2.85
CA ILE A 78 7.18 -3.69 1.48
C ILE A 78 5.81 -3.86 0.84
N LEU A 79 5.61 -3.26 -0.33
CA LEU A 79 4.45 -3.55 -1.19
C LEU A 79 4.99 -4.24 -2.44
N SER A 80 4.74 -5.53 -2.61
CA SER A 80 5.28 -6.28 -3.75
C SER A 80 4.17 -6.67 -4.72
N ALA A 81 4.26 -6.11 -5.93
CA ALA A 81 3.37 -6.44 -7.04
C ALA A 81 4.05 -7.44 -7.96
N ASP A 82 4.04 -8.69 -7.53
CA ASP A 82 4.65 -9.82 -8.23
C ASP A 82 3.88 -11.12 -7.98
N CYS A 83 4.45 -12.24 -8.42
CA CYS A 83 3.86 -13.56 -8.19
C CYS A 83 4.57 -14.26 -7.02
N LEU A 84 3.78 -14.88 -6.14
CA LEU A 84 4.18 -15.91 -5.16
C LEU A 84 5.16 -15.49 -4.05
N ASP A 85 5.69 -14.27 -3.99
CA ASP A 85 6.71 -13.90 -2.99
C ASP A 85 6.18 -13.93 -1.53
N ALA A 86 4.85 -13.95 -1.37
CA ALA A 86 4.15 -14.09 -0.10
C ALA A 86 3.70 -15.54 0.19
N HIS A 87 4.05 -16.52 -0.65
CA HIS A 87 3.50 -17.87 -0.57
C HIS A 87 4.07 -18.69 0.62
N PHE A 88 3.54 -18.42 1.81
CA PHE A 88 3.94 -19.01 3.09
C PHE A 88 3.64 -20.52 3.25
N ALA A 89 2.84 -21.09 2.34
CA ALA A 89 2.44 -22.50 2.40
C ALA A 89 3.30 -23.40 1.48
N TRP A 90 4.37 -22.87 0.88
CA TRP A 90 5.22 -23.66 0.01
C TRP A 90 6.02 -24.72 0.80
N PRO A 91 5.92 -26.02 0.46
CA PRO A 91 6.56 -27.06 1.25
C PRO A 91 8.09 -26.96 1.28
N GLY A 92 8.66 -26.87 2.47
CA GLY A 92 10.11 -26.96 2.69
C GLY A 92 10.92 -25.74 2.26
N PHE A 93 10.27 -24.62 1.92
CA PHE A 93 10.94 -23.41 1.45
C PHE A 93 10.18 -22.16 1.94
N PRO A 94 10.83 -21.25 2.69
CA PRO A 94 10.15 -20.06 3.18
C PRO A 94 9.86 -19.09 2.02
N GLY A 95 8.71 -18.42 2.10
CA GLY A 95 8.41 -17.31 1.21
C GLY A 95 9.34 -16.12 1.46
N LEU A 96 9.50 -15.26 0.46
CA LEU A 96 10.30 -14.04 0.58
C LEU A 96 9.73 -13.10 1.65
N ALA A 97 8.40 -12.90 1.67
CA ALA A 97 7.72 -12.08 2.68
C ALA A 97 7.90 -12.65 4.10
N GLU A 98 7.82 -13.97 4.26
CA GLU A 98 8.10 -14.63 5.54
C GLU A 98 9.54 -14.36 5.97
N THR A 99 10.49 -14.47 5.04
CA THR A 99 11.91 -14.25 5.30
C THR A 99 12.19 -12.83 5.74
N PHE A 100 11.65 -11.82 5.03
CA PHE A 100 11.91 -10.41 5.32
C PHE A 100 11.29 -9.91 6.63
N VAL A 101 10.10 -10.40 7.00
CA VAL A 101 9.46 -10.05 8.29
C VAL A 101 10.11 -10.79 9.45
N ARG A 102 10.64 -12.00 9.23
CA ARG A 102 11.40 -12.77 10.24
C ARG A 102 12.87 -12.39 10.29
N TYR A 103 13.29 -11.39 9.51
CA TYR A 103 14.67 -10.98 9.37
C TYR A 103 15.20 -10.19 10.60
N ASP A 104 14.89 -10.68 11.80
CA ASP A 104 15.43 -10.26 13.09
C ASP A 104 16.41 -11.32 13.64
N PHE A 105 17.06 -12.09 12.76
CA PHE A 105 18.05 -13.07 13.18
C PHE A 105 19.20 -12.34 13.92
N ALA A 106 19.45 -12.79 15.16
CA ALA A 106 20.44 -12.26 16.10
C ALA A 106 20.16 -10.89 16.77
N ASN A 107 18.89 -10.48 16.93
CA ASN A 107 18.49 -9.23 17.61
C ASN A 107 18.97 -7.94 16.90
N ASN A 108 19.24 -8.01 15.59
CA ASN A 108 19.78 -6.88 14.85
C ASN A 108 18.69 -5.97 14.25
N ARG A 109 17.39 -6.29 14.44
CA ARG A 109 16.23 -5.45 14.08
C ARG A 109 16.31 -4.96 12.63
N HIS A 110 16.55 -5.91 11.72
CA HIS A 110 16.66 -5.72 10.28
C HIS A 110 15.36 -6.12 9.56
N GLY A 111 15.31 -5.93 8.25
CA GLY A 111 14.23 -6.45 7.40
C GLY A 111 13.03 -5.52 7.28
N SER A 112 11.85 -6.13 7.15
CA SER A 112 10.59 -5.41 6.98
C SER A 112 9.72 -5.46 8.22
N ALA A 113 9.04 -4.35 8.51
CA ALA A 113 8.01 -4.30 9.56
C ALA A 113 6.73 -5.00 9.10
N ALA A 114 6.47 -4.92 7.80
CA ALA A 114 5.37 -5.59 7.14
C ALA A 114 5.65 -5.75 5.63
N GLN A 115 5.06 -6.78 5.03
CA GLN A 115 5.03 -6.96 3.59
C GLN A 115 3.61 -7.30 3.13
N TRP A 116 3.11 -6.57 2.14
CA TRP A 116 1.83 -6.85 1.49
C TRP A 116 2.07 -7.26 0.04
N SER A 117 1.75 -8.52 -0.26
CA SER A 117 2.11 -9.13 -1.55
C SER A 117 1.34 -10.43 -1.86
N SER A 118 1.54 -11.00 -3.05
CA SER A 118 0.73 -12.12 -3.54
C SER A 118 1.25 -13.50 -3.14
N THR A 119 0.32 -14.35 -2.68
CA THR A 119 0.52 -15.81 -2.51
C THR A 119 0.28 -16.60 -3.78
N GLY A 120 -0.25 -15.96 -4.82
CA GLY A 120 -0.70 -16.60 -6.06
C GLY A 120 0.03 -16.05 -7.30
N LEU A 121 -0.45 -16.51 -8.46
CA LEU A 121 -0.15 -15.86 -9.73
C LEU A 121 -1.12 -14.70 -9.92
N GLY A 122 -0.65 -13.66 -10.60
CA GLY A 122 -1.45 -12.45 -10.79
C GLY A 122 -0.98 -11.60 -11.94
N PHE A 123 -1.79 -10.60 -12.29
CA PHE A 123 -1.48 -9.65 -13.36
C PHE A 123 -1.03 -8.31 -12.81
N THR A 124 0.00 -7.73 -13.44
CA THR A 124 0.54 -6.41 -13.08
C THR A 124 -0.53 -5.32 -13.10
N SER A 125 -1.53 -5.41 -13.97
CA SER A 125 -2.66 -4.47 -14.04
C SER A 125 -3.50 -4.48 -12.76
N GLU A 126 -3.80 -5.66 -12.22
CA GLU A 126 -4.60 -5.82 -11.02
C GLU A 126 -3.79 -5.44 -9.78
N HIS A 127 -2.51 -5.82 -9.71
CA HIS A 127 -1.63 -5.36 -8.65
C HIS A 127 -1.46 -3.83 -8.63
N THR A 128 -1.52 -3.18 -9.81
CA THR A 128 -1.51 -1.70 -9.91
C THR A 128 -2.68 -1.10 -9.15
N VAL A 129 -3.87 -1.67 -9.30
CA VAL A 129 -5.09 -1.20 -8.65
C VAL A 129 -4.99 -1.36 -7.14
N LEU A 130 -4.50 -2.51 -6.67
CA LEU A 130 -4.28 -2.78 -5.25
C LEU A 130 -3.28 -1.79 -4.63
N HIS A 131 -2.11 -1.60 -5.25
CA HIS A 131 -1.09 -0.68 -4.71
C HIS A 131 -1.51 0.78 -4.79
N ALA A 132 -2.19 1.20 -5.86
CA ALA A 132 -2.77 2.54 -5.95
C ALA A 132 -3.81 2.75 -4.84
N GLY A 133 -4.71 1.78 -4.65
CA GLY A 133 -5.70 1.78 -3.58
C GLY A 133 -5.06 1.87 -2.20
N PHE A 134 -3.93 1.22 -1.96
CA PHE A 134 -3.22 1.33 -0.67
C PHE A 134 -2.79 2.77 -0.41
N TYR A 135 -2.16 3.42 -1.39
CA TYR A 135 -1.74 4.83 -1.24
C TYR A 135 -2.93 5.78 -1.10
N ASP A 136 -4.03 5.55 -1.83
CA ASP A 136 -5.27 6.30 -1.64
C ASP A 136 -5.84 6.09 -0.22
N GLY A 137 -5.79 4.87 0.30
CA GLY A 137 -6.16 4.55 1.68
C GLY A 137 -5.36 5.37 2.69
N VAL A 138 -4.03 5.45 2.50
CA VAL A 138 -3.15 6.23 3.38
C VAL A 138 -3.38 7.74 3.22
N PHE A 139 -3.33 8.26 2.00
CA PHE A 139 -3.20 9.69 1.75
C PHE A 139 -4.51 10.42 1.49
N ALA A 140 -5.52 9.74 0.94
CA ALA A 140 -6.83 10.34 0.65
C ALA A 140 -7.87 9.97 1.73
N GLN A 141 -7.76 8.78 2.31
CA GLN A 141 -8.69 8.30 3.36
C GLN A 141 -8.10 8.39 4.78
N TYR A 142 -6.85 8.83 4.91
CA TYR A 142 -6.20 9.03 6.21
C TYR A 142 -6.18 7.77 7.09
N ALA A 143 -6.05 6.59 6.46
CA ALA A 143 -5.90 5.34 7.20
C ALA A 143 -4.63 5.39 8.06
N GLN A 144 -4.81 5.24 9.37
CA GLN A 144 -3.70 5.34 10.34
C GLN A 144 -2.94 4.03 10.53
N THR A 145 -3.52 2.90 10.11
CA THR A 145 -2.90 1.58 10.19
C THR A 145 -2.68 0.98 8.81
N ILE A 146 -1.68 0.10 8.69
CA ILE A 146 -1.44 -0.64 7.45
C ILE A 146 -2.65 -1.49 7.05
N GLY A 147 -3.33 -2.09 8.03
CA GLY A 147 -4.54 -2.89 7.80
C GLY A 147 -5.69 -2.05 7.23
N GLY A 148 -5.90 -0.82 7.74
CA GLY A 148 -6.93 0.07 7.22
C GLY A 148 -6.66 0.53 5.78
N ALA A 149 -5.39 0.78 5.44
CA ALA A 149 -5.00 1.11 4.06
C ALA A 149 -5.21 -0.07 3.10
N ILE A 150 -4.86 -1.28 3.52
CA ILE A 150 -5.08 -2.53 2.75
C ILE A 150 -6.57 -2.83 2.59
N GLU A 151 -7.35 -2.66 3.65
CA GLU A 151 -8.80 -2.85 3.62
C GLU A 151 -9.44 -1.93 2.59
N TYR A 152 -9.10 -0.63 2.62
CA TYR A 152 -9.57 0.32 1.61
C TYR A 152 -9.17 -0.11 0.19
N ALA A 153 -7.91 -0.52 0.00
CA ALA A 153 -7.42 -0.98 -1.30
C ALA A 153 -8.22 -2.17 -1.85
N LYS A 154 -8.48 -3.17 -1.00
CA LYS A 154 -9.26 -4.37 -1.36
C LYS A 154 -10.74 -4.05 -1.62
N LEU A 155 -11.34 -3.16 -0.82
CA LEU A 155 -12.71 -2.71 -1.06
C LEU A 155 -12.85 -1.95 -2.39
N ASN A 156 -11.90 -1.07 -2.70
CA ASN A 156 -11.86 -0.37 -3.98
C ASN A 156 -11.68 -1.36 -5.15
N TYR A 157 -10.76 -2.31 -5.01
CA TYR A 157 -10.55 -3.37 -6.00
C TYR A 157 -11.84 -4.19 -6.25
N PHE A 158 -12.51 -4.63 -5.19
CA PHE A 158 -13.76 -5.38 -5.29
C PHE A 158 -14.87 -4.57 -5.98
N GLN A 159 -15.00 -3.28 -5.66
CA GLN A 159 -16.00 -2.40 -6.28
C GLN A 159 -15.80 -2.20 -7.78
N LEU A 160 -14.56 -2.37 -8.29
CA LEU A 160 -14.26 -2.31 -9.72
C LEU A 160 -14.68 -3.58 -10.48
N GLY A 161 -15.11 -4.64 -9.78
CA GLY A 161 -15.56 -5.89 -10.40
C GLY A 161 -14.44 -6.68 -11.09
N LEU A 162 -13.20 -6.53 -10.61
CA LEU A 162 -12.03 -7.28 -11.07
C LEU A 162 -12.03 -8.71 -10.50
N ASP A 163 -11.11 -9.56 -10.95
CA ASP A 163 -11.10 -10.96 -10.54
C ASP A 163 -10.80 -11.09 -9.04
N GLU A 164 -11.65 -11.83 -8.32
CA GLU A 164 -11.54 -11.94 -6.86
C GLU A 164 -10.29 -12.69 -6.40
N SER A 165 -9.59 -13.41 -7.28
CA SER A 165 -8.38 -14.15 -6.92
C SER A 165 -7.33 -13.27 -6.26
N GLU A 166 -7.16 -12.03 -6.72
CA GLU A 166 -6.24 -11.05 -6.14
C GLU A 166 -6.66 -10.61 -4.72
N LEU A 167 -7.97 -10.54 -4.43
CA LEU A 167 -8.46 -10.22 -3.09
C LEU A 167 -8.06 -11.27 -2.06
N TYR A 168 -8.06 -12.55 -2.47
CA TYR A 168 -7.71 -13.67 -1.61
C TYR A 168 -6.20 -13.92 -1.56
N THR A 169 -5.47 -13.66 -2.65
CA THR A 169 -4.05 -13.99 -2.75
C THR A 169 -3.14 -12.90 -2.21
N PHE A 170 -3.52 -11.62 -2.24
CA PHE A 170 -2.74 -10.54 -1.64
C PHE A 170 -2.86 -10.53 -0.11
N LEU A 171 -1.83 -10.97 0.59
CA LEU A 171 -1.84 -11.10 2.04
C LEU A 171 -0.81 -10.19 2.71
N LEU A 172 -1.18 -9.72 3.90
CA LEU A 172 -0.30 -8.97 4.78
C LEU A 172 0.49 -9.96 5.65
N HIS A 173 1.81 -9.93 5.52
CA HIS A 173 2.75 -10.48 6.48
C HIS A 173 3.16 -9.35 7.42
N GLY A 174 2.63 -9.34 8.64
CA GLY A 174 2.87 -8.28 9.62
C GLY A 174 1.64 -8.05 10.51
N ASP A 175 1.70 -7.03 11.35
CA ASP A 175 0.59 -6.65 12.22
C ASP A 175 -0.38 -5.69 11.49
N PRO A 176 -1.65 -6.05 11.22
CA PRO A 176 -2.61 -5.16 10.60
C PRO A 176 -2.93 -3.91 11.43
N ALA A 177 -2.70 -3.95 12.75
CA ALA A 177 -2.85 -2.81 13.64
C ALA A 177 -1.62 -1.88 13.68
N MET A 178 -0.53 -2.24 12.98
CA MET A 178 0.68 -1.41 12.92
C MET A 178 0.35 -0.01 12.40
N THR A 179 0.73 1.00 13.17
CA THR A 179 0.52 2.40 12.82
C THR A 179 1.51 2.87 11.77
N LEU A 180 1.02 3.65 10.82
CA LEU A 180 1.83 4.32 9.82
C LEU A 180 2.22 5.70 10.37
N TYR A 181 3.32 5.80 11.12
CA TYR A 181 3.74 7.07 11.76
C TYR A 181 3.97 8.25 10.80
N TRP A 182 4.10 7.95 9.51
CA TRP A 182 4.28 8.92 8.43
C TRP A 182 2.97 9.24 7.69
N ALA A 183 1.87 8.54 7.98
CA ALA A 183 0.56 8.84 7.42
C ALA A 183 0.08 10.25 7.84
N PRO A 184 -0.65 10.95 6.97
CA PRO A 184 -1.25 12.22 7.33
C PRO A 184 -2.35 12.03 8.37
N GLU A 185 -2.47 12.98 9.30
CA GLU A 185 -3.63 13.07 10.18
C GLU A 185 -4.87 13.47 9.36
N PRO A 186 -6.07 12.97 9.71
CA PRO A 186 -7.30 13.41 9.08
C PRO A 186 -7.48 14.92 9.29
N PRO A 187 -8.06 15.64 8.32
CA PRO A 187 -8.36 17.05 8.47
C PRO A 187 -9.28 17.24 9.69
N PRO A 188 -9.12 18.34 10.44
CA PRO A 188 -9.93 18.57 11.62
C PRO A 188 -11.41 18.54 11.23
N THR A 189 -12.19 17.68 11.88
CA THR A 189 -13.65 17.66 11.71
C THR A 189 -14.17 19.07 12.04
N PRO A 190 -14.95 19.72 11.16
CA PRO A 190 -15.54 21.01 11.50
C PRO A 190 -16.34 20.80 12.77
N THR A 191 -15.92 21.46 13.86
CA THR A 191 -16.69 21.44 15.10
C THR A 191 -18.06 22.01 14.75
N PRO A 192 -19.17 21.30 15.03
CA PRO A 192 -20.48 21.88 14.83
C PRO A 192 -20.52 23.16 15.67
N THR A 193 -20.50 24.30 14.99
CA THR A 193 -20.72 25.58 15.65
C THR A 193 -22.18 25.54 16.04
N HIS A 194 -22.45 25.17 17.29
CA HIS A 194 -23.73 25.43 17.91
C HIS A 194 -23.84 26.96 18.00
N THR A 195 -24.24 27.60 16.90
CA THR A 195 -24.79 28.95 16.98
C THR A 195 -26.01 28.80 17.87
N PRO A 196 -26.06 29.41 19.07
CA PRO A 196 -27.28 29.39 19.86
C PRO A 196 -28.32 30.14 19.04
N THR A 197 -29.23 29.41 18.41
CA THR A 197 -30.45 29.98 17.88
C THR A 197 -31.20 30.54 19.08
N LEU A 198 -31.27 31.87 19.20
CA LEU A 198 -32.18 32.51 20.13
C LEU A 198 -33.60 32.17 19.67
N THR A 199 -34.16 31.10 20.23
CA THR A 199 -35.57 30.77 20.06
C THR A 199 -36.39 31.83 20.79
N ASN A 200 -36.92 32.79 20.04
CA ASN A 200 -38.05 33.58 20.50
C ASN A 200 -39.26 32.63 20.60
N THR A 201 -39.49 32.09 21.80
CA THR A 201 -40.64 31.24 22.11
C THR A 201 -41.93 32.07 22.13
N PRO A 202 -42.96 31.78 21.31
CA PRO A 202 -44.32 32.24 21.56
C PRO A 202 -45.02 31.33 22.61
N PRO A 203 -46.12 31.77 23.25
CA PRO A 203 -46.77 31.05 24.34
C PRO A 203 -47.34 29.69 23.92
N PRO A 204 -47.61 28.77 24.88
CA PRO A 204 -47.88 27.37 24.59
C PRO A 204 -49.28 27.16 23.99
N GLY A 205 -49.33 26.53 22.81
CA GLY A 205 -50.58 26.12 22.20
C GLY A 205 -50.45 25.61 20.77
N ALA A 206 -49.82 24.45 20.57
CA ALA A 206 -50.15 23.52 19.48
C ALA A 206 -49.36 22.21 19.64
N SER A 207 -50.08 21.12 19.82
CA SER A 207 -49.57 19.76 19.66
C SER A 207 -49.36 19.49 18.18
N LEU A 208 -48.13 19.22 17.74
CA LEU A 208 -47.83 18.44 16.53
C LEU A 208 -46.49 17.72 16.71
N THR A 209 -46.56 16.39 16.78
CA THR A 209 -45.43 15.47 16.65
C THR A 209 -44.90 15.50 15.22
N PRO A 210 -43.57 15.62 15.00
CA PRO A 210 -42.97 15.14 13.76
C PRO A 210 -41.93 14.05 14.04
N THR A 211 -42.21 12.87 13.50
CA THR A 211 -41.28 11.76 13.28
C THR A 211 -40.13 12.22 12.37
N PRO A 212 -38.86 11.87 12.63
CA PRO A 212 -37.77 12.15 11.70
C PRO A 212 -37.88 11.21 10.47
N THR A 213 -37.91 11.78 9.27
CA THR A 213 -37.71 11.03 8.02
C THR A 213 -36.31 11.34 7.51
N LEU A 214 -35.40 10.37 7.59
CA LEU A 214 -34.12 10.41 6.89
C LEU A 214 -34.39 10.20 5.38
N THR A 215 -34.07 11.20 4.57
CA THR A 215 -34.00 11.04 3.10
C THR A 215 -32.54 11.12 2.68
N ASN A 216 -31.88 9.97 2.60
CA ASN A 216 -30.63 9.83 1.87
C ASN A 216 -30.98 9.61 0.40
N THR A 217 -30.73 10.60 -0.46
CA THR A 217 -30.74 10.43 -1.91
C THR A 217 -29.30 10.21 -2.38
N PRO A 218 -28.96 9.12 -3.09
CA PRO A 218 -27.63 8.95 -3.66
C PRO A 218 -27.43 9.93 -4.84
N PRO A 219 -26.21 10.42 -5.12
CA PRO A 219 -25.92 11.14 -6.36
C PRO A 219 -26.06 10.19 -7.56
N PRO A 220 -26.45 10.67 -8.76
CA PRO A 220 -26.56 9.84 -9.96
C PRO A 220 -25.20 9.26 -10.36
N GLY A 221 -25.20 7.97 -10.70
CA GLY A 221 -24.03 7.19 -11.08
C GLY A 221 -23.30 7.75 -12.30
N ALA A 222 -21.99 7.96 -12.15
CA ALA A 222 -21.09 8.13 -13.27
C ALA A 222 -20.82 6.74 -13.88
N SER A 223 -21.31 6.52 -15.10
CA SER A 223 -20.90 5.40 -15.93
C SER A 223 -19.45 5.59 -16.34
N LEU A 224 -18.55 4.82 -15.74
CA LEU A 224 -17.16 4.71 -16.18
C LEU A 224 -17.07 3.44 -17.01
N THR A 225 -17.05 3.60 -18.33
CA THR A 225 -16.59 2.52 -19.21
C THR A 225 -15.10 2.35 -18.97
N PRO A 226 -14.62 1.18 -18.49
CA PRO A 226 -13.20 0.98 -18.26
C PRO A 226 -12.50 1.00 -19.62
N THR A 227 -11.72 2.07 -19.86
CA THR A 227 -10.75 2.07 -20.94
C THR A 227 -9.63 1.12 -20.51
N PRO A 228 -9.23 0.15 -21.34
CA PRO A 228 -8.16 -0.76 -20.96
C PRO A 228 -6.89 0.05 -20.65
N PRO A 229 -6.23 -0.19 -19.51
CA PRO A 229 -5.02 0.55 -19.18
C PRO A 229 -3.95 0.25 -20.23
N PRO A 230 -3.13 1.25 -20.60
CA PRO A 230 -2.00 1.00 -21.48
C PRO A 230 -1.09 -0.05 -20.84
N ILE A 231 -0.63 -1.00 -21.65
CA ILE A 231 0.41 -1.95 -21.30
C ILE A 231 1.64 -1.12 -20.92
N LEU A 232 1.98 -1.11 -19.62
CA LEU A 232 3.21 -0.52 -19.16
C LEU A 232 4.26 -1.63 -19.20
N ASP A 233 5.21 -1.49 -20.12
CA ASP A 233 6.40 -2.32 -20.19
C ASP A 233 7.08 -2.43 -18.81
N GLU A 234 7.58 -3.63 -18.58
CA GLU A 234 8.34 -4.25 -17.48
C GLU A 234 9.38 -3.37 -16.74
N ALA A 235 8.98 -2.20 -16.25
CA ALA A 235 9.82 -1.42 -15.35
C ALA A 235 9.65 -1.92 -13.91
N VAL A 236 10.74 -2.44 -13.34
CA VAL A 236 10.88 -2.56 -11.89
C VAL A 236 10.55 -1.20 -11.27
N TYR A 237 9.55 -1.19 -10.40
CA TYR A 237 9.08 0.00 -9.72
C TYR A 237 9.50 -0.14 -8.26
N LEU A 238 10.07 0.91 -7.67
CA LEU A 238 10.53 0.95 -6.28
C LEU A 238 10.39 2.38 -5.74
N PRO A 239 9.18 2.96 -5.57
CA PRO A 239 9.05 4.26 -4.93
C PRO A 239 9.48 4.10 -3.48
N ILE A 240 10.69 4.58 -3.19
CA ILE A 240 11.20 4.70 -1.84
C ILE A 240 10.63 5.97 -1.24
N ILE A 241 9.73 5.83 -0.28
CA ILE A 241 9.06 6.94 0.39
C ILE A 241 9.86 7.32 1.63
N LEU A 242 10.34 8.56 1.67
CA LEU A 242 10.97 9.17 2.84
C LEU A 242 10.21 10.46 3.17
N LYS A 243 9.79 10.61 4.44
CA LYS A 243 9.34 11.87 5.01
C LYS A 243 10.59 12.72 5.34
N PRO A 244 10.56 14.06 5.21
CA PRO A 244 11.68 14.93 5.60
C PRO A 244 12.13 14.71 7.05
#